data_AF-A0AAN7QF36-F1
#
_entry.id   AF-A0AAN7QF36-F1
#
_cell.length_a   1.000
_cell.length_b   1.000
_cell.length_c   1.000
_cell.angle_alpha   90.00
_cell.angle_beta   90.00
_cell.angle_gamma   90.00
#
_symmetry.space_group_name_H-M   'P 1'
#
loop_
_entity.id
_entity.type
_entity.pdbx_description
1 polymer ?
#
loop_
_entity_poly.entity_id
_entity_poly.type
_entity_poly.pdbx_seq_one_letter_code
_entity_poly.pdbx_strand_id
1 'polypeptide(L)'
;MGTKWFALYLLSGFSLAILSVRFLNDGQTEQQNSVLVLSRSFSPDVSGREKIWPELEFGWKLAVATLIGFLGSACGTVGGVGGGGIFVPMLTLIVGFDTKSAAAISKCMIMGASASSVWYNLRVPHPTKEVPIIDYDLALLFQPMLMIGITVGVALSVVFPYWLITILIIILFTGTSSRSFFKGIEMWKEETLLKKELAKHQEAPLKSHVLVDTPYEPLIPKEEKSEMQILCSNLRWKGMLVLFSVWSSFLFIQVLKNNLAVCSVWYWVLFCLQFPAALVVFGYEAVKLYREHKKRVCGGNPDTICEATIQWTAIHIAFCALCGILGGCVGGLLGSGGGFILGPLLLEIGVIPQVASATATFVMMYSSSLSVVEFYLLKRFPMPYALYLTAVSILAGFWGQFIVRRLLKILGRASPIIFILSGVIFTSALTMGVIGIDKSVVMIENHEFMGFLNFCTNQ
;
A
#
# COMPACT_ATOMS: atom_id res chain seq x y z
N MET A 1 -18.44 7.64 21.84
CA MET A 1 -18.24 9.11 21.77
C MET A 1 -16.92 9.53 21.09
N GLY A 2 -15.91 8.67 20.95
CA GLY A 2 -14.60 9.04 20.36
C GLY A 2 -14.56 9.36 18.85
N THR A 3 -15.46 8.78 18.05
CA THR A 3 -15.48 8.99 16.59
C THR A 3 -15.88 10.41 16.16
N LYS A 4 -16.76 11.08 16.91
CA LYS A 4 -17.17 12.47 16.62
C LYS A 4 -16.03 13.46 16.85
N TRP A 5 -15.31 13.31 17.96
CA TRP A 5 -14.15 14.14 18.28
C TRP A 5 -12.96 13.88 17.34
N PHE A 6 -12.72 12.62 16.96
CA PHE A 6 -11.67 12.29 15.99
C PHE A 6 -12.00 12.78 14.57
N ALA A 7 -13.27 12.71 14.15
CA ALA A 7 -13.72 13.29 12.88
C ALA A 7 -13.57 14.82 12.85
N LEU A 8 -13.88 15.50 13.96
CA LEU A 8 -13.62 16.93 14.14
C LEU A 8 -12.12 17.26 14.09
N TYR A 9 -11.27 16.42 14.69
CA TYR A 9 -9.81 16.55 14.60
C TYR A 9 -9.27 16.34 13.18
N LEU A 10 -9.82 15.40 12.43
CA LEU A 10 -9.46 15.19 11.02
C LEU A 10 -9.91 16.35 10.13
N LEU A 11 -11.11 16.90 10.37
CA LEU A 11 -11.62 18.10 9.69
C LEU A 11 -10.81 19.36 10.06
N SER A 12 -10.41 19.51 11.32
CA SER A 12 -9.54 20.63 11.74
C SER A 12 -8.13 20.46 11.19
N GLY A 13 -7.60 19.23 11.15
CA GLY A 13 -6.31 18.90 10.53
C GLY A 13 -6.30 19.15 9.02
N PHE A 14 -7.41 18.89 8.33
CA PHE A 14 -7.57 19.23 6.92
C PHE A 14 -7.62 20.74 6.69
N SER A 15 -8.34 21.46 7.55
CA SER A 15 -8.39 22.93 7.52
C SER A 15 -6.99 23.53 7.77
N LEU A 16 -6.25 22.98 8.74
CA LEU A 16 -4.85 23.33 9.04
C LEU A 16 -3.88 22.97 7.91
N ALA A 17 -4.05 21.83 7.24
CA ALA A 17 -3.24 21.44 6.09
C ALA A 17 -3.48 22.38 4.90
N ILE A 18 -4.75 22.71 4.60
CA ILE A 18 -5.12 23.71 3.59
C ILE A 18 -4.56 25.09 3.96
N LEU A 19 -4.66 25.50 5.22
CA LEU A 19 -4.10 26.77 5.72
C LEU A 19 -2.57 26.80 5.64
N SER A 20 -1.88 25.70 5.97
CA SER A 20 -0.41 25.59 5.88
C SER A 20 0.07 25.63 4.43
N VAL A 21 -0.69 25.05 3.50
CA VAL A 21 -0.39 25.11 2.07
C VAL A 21 -0.58 26.55 1.54
N ARG A 22 -1.61 27.28 1.99
CA ARG A 22 -1.77 28.71 1.67
C ARG A 22 -0.63 29.55 2.24
N PHE A 23 -0.22 29.32 3.47
CA PHE A 23 0.88 30.04 4.12
C PHE A 23 2.24 29.78 3.45
N LEU A 24 2.52 28.53 3.04
CA LEU A 24 3.74 28.17 2.31
C LEU A 24 3.74 28.73 0.89
N ASN A 25 2.57 28.84 0.25
CA ASN A 25 2.43 29.44 -1.07
C ASN A 25 2.72 30.95 -1.03
N ASP A 26 2.15 31.69 -0.07
CA ASP A 26 2.42 33.12 0.11
C ASP A 26 3.91 33.41 0.43
N GLY A 27 4.55 32.55 1.23
CA GLY A 27 5.98 32.69 1.54
C GLY A 27 6.91 32.49 0.35
N GLN A 28 6.52 31.71 -0.66
CA GLN A 28 7.28 31.58 -1.92
C GLN A 28 7.02 32.75 -2.87
N THR A 29 5.82 33.34 -2.87
CA THR A 29 5.49 34.48 -3.74
C THR A 29 6.31 35.73 -3.40
N GLU A 30 6.60 36.01 -2.12
CA GLU A 30 7.45 37.14 -1.72
C GLU A 30 8.93 36.95 -2.13
N GLN A 31 9.44 35.72 -2.08
CA GLN A 31 10.83 35.42 -2.42
C GLN A 31 11.06 35.36 -3.95
N GLN A 32 10.03 35.01 -4.72
CA GLN A 32 10.10 34.98 -6.19
C GLN A 32 9.98 36.38 -6.79
N ASN A 33 9.17 37.28 -6.20
CA ASN A 33 9.07 38.68 -6.62
C ASN A 33 10.36 39.48 -6.35
N SER A 34 11.11 39.15 -5.30
CA SER A 34 12.40 39.79 -5.01
C SER A 34 13.53 39.31 -5.93
N VAL A 35 13.49 38.06 -6.40
CA VAL A 35 14.46 37.52 -7.36
C VAL A 35 14.15 37.95 -8.81
N LEU A 36 12.86 38.11 -9.17
CA LEU A 36 12.46 38.54 -10.52
C LEU A 36 12.84 39.99 -10.85
N VAL A 37 13.01 40.84 -9.84
CA VAL A 37 13.46 42.24 -10.01
C VAL A 37 14.99 42.32 -10.21
N LEU A 38 15.76 41.35 -9.72
CA LEU A 38 17.23 41.36 -9.81
C LEU A 38 17.81 40.70 -11.07
N SER A 39 17.01 39.92 -11.80
CA SER A 39 17.47 39.08 -12.93
C SER A 39 17.37 39.73 -14.32
N ARG A 40 16.99 41.02 -14.42
CA ARG A 40 16.77 41.71 -15.72
C ARG A 40 18.04 42.12 -16.48
N SER A 41 19.21 41.58 -16.13
CA SER A 41 20.47 41.93 -16.77
C SER A 41 21.47 40.75 -16.79
N PHE A 42 21.29 39.79 -17.70
CA PHE A 42 22.34 39.22 -18.57
C PHE A 42 21.79 38.15 -19.53
N SER A 43 22.42 38.06 -20.71
CA SER A 43 22.01 37.37 -21.94
C SER A 43 22.29 35.83 -21.95
N PRO A 44 21.97 35.08 -23.04
CA PRO A 44 21.59 33.67 -23.02
C PRO A 44 22.74 32.67 -23.22
N ASP A 45 22.64 31.45 -22.65
CA ASP A 45 22.98 30.21 -23.37
C ASP A 45 22.55 28.90 -22.66
N VAL A 46 22.22 27.94 -23.51
CA VAL A 46 21.83 26.51 -23.48
C VAL A 46 22.12 25.60 -22.25
N SER A 47 21.13 24.71 -22.00
CA SER A 47 21.14 23.39 -21.30
C SER A 47 20.96 23.30 -19.78
N GLY A 48 19.72 23.53 -19.38
CA GLY A 48 19.12 22.87 -18.23
C GLY A 48 17.61 23.09 -18.32
N ARG A 49 16.83 22.08 -18.73
CA ARG A 49 15.36 22.19 -18.63
C ARG A 49 15.05 22.24 -17.14
N GLU A 50 14.95 23.44 -16.57
CA GLU A 50 14.38 23.64 -15.25
C GLU A 50 12.99 23.01 -15.27
N LYS A 51 12.79 22.02 -14.40
CA LYS A 51 11.54 21.28 -14.31
C LYS A 51 10.53 22.17 -13.60
N ILE A 52 9.86 23.03 -14.34
CA ILE A 52 8.82 23.93 -13.82
C ILE A 52 7.55 23.11 -13.61
N TRP A 53 7.19 22.86 -12.35
CA TRP A 53 5.91 22.22 -12.01
C TRP A 53 4.78 23.26 -12.07
N PRO A 54 3.55 22.84 -12.44
CA PRO A 54 2.41 23.74 -12.36
C PRO A 54 2.20 24.20 -10.91
N GLU A 55 1.88 25.48 -10.72
CA GLU A 55 1.49 26.01 -9.40
C GLU A 55 0.17 25.39 -8.92
N LEU A 56 -0.06 25.39 -7.60
CA LEU A 56 -1.27 24.80 -7.02
C LEU A 56 -2.46 25.73 -7.22
N GLU A 57 -3.19 25.54 -8.32
CA GLU A 57 -4.41 26.27 -8.62
C GLU A 57 -5.66 25.45 -8.31
N PHE A 58 -6.63 26.07 -7.63
CA PHE A 58 -7.93 25.48 -7.35
C PHE A 58 -8.82 25.52 -8.59
N GLY A 59 -8.51 24.67 -9.57
CA GLY A 59 -9.29 24.48 -10.79
C GLY A 59 -10.11 23.19 -10.82
N TRP A 60 -10.90 23.00 -11.88
CA TRP A 60 -11.70 21.78 -12.09
C TRP A 60 -10.83 20.51 -12.14
N LYS A 61 -9.60 20.60 -12.68
CA LYS A 61 -8.63 19.49 -12.72
C LYS A 61 -8.30 19.00 -11.31
N LEU A 62 -8.03 19.91 -10.39
CA LEU A 62 -7.74 19.59 -8.99
C LEU A 62 -8.96 19.02 -8.27
N ALA A 63 -10.17 19.51 -8.58
CA ALA A 63 -11.41 18.98 -8.02
C ALA A 63 -11.66 17.52 -8.46
N VAL A 64 -11.51 17.22 -9.75
CA VAL A 64 -11.63 15.85 -10.29
C VAL A 64 -10.53 14.94 -9.74
N ALA A 65 -9.28 15.43 -9.67
CA ALA A 65 -8.16 14.72 -9.06
C ALA A 65 -8.42 14.40 -7.57
N THR A 66 -9.01 15.33 -6.83
CA THR A 66 -9.40 15.16 -5.42
C THR A 66 -10.47 14.08 -5.28
N LEU A 67 -11.50 14.08 -6.13
CA LEU A 67 -12.58 13.08 -6.10
C LEU A 67 -12.05 11.68 -6.43
N ILE A 68 -11.29 11.54 -7.52
CA ILE A 68 -10.71 10.26 -7.93
C ILE A 68 -9.69 9.79 -6.90
N GLY A 69 -8.86 10.69 -6.38
CA GLY A 69 -7.91 10.41 -5.30
C GLY A 69 -8.60 9.92 -4.03
N PHE A 70 -9.69 10.57 -3.64
CA PHE A 70 -10.50 10.15 -2.48
C PHE A 70 -11.09 8.76 -2.67
N LEU A 71 -11.77 8.51 -3.79
CA LEU A 71 -12.37 7.19 -4.07
C LEU A 71 -11.30 6.10 -4.21
N GLY A 72 -10.20 6.39 -4.90
CA GLY A 72 -9.08 5.49 -5.08
C GLY A 72 -8.37 5.15 -3.76
N SER A 73 -8.17 6.13 -2.86
CA SER A 73 -7.62 5.91 -1.52
C SER A 73 -8.58 5.11 -0.64
N ALA A 74 -9.88 5.42 -0.66
CA ALA A 74 -10.87 4.71 0.14
C ALA A 74 -10.96 3.23 -0.27
N CYS A 75 -11.17 2.95 -1.55
CA CYS A 75 -11.25 1.57 -2.04
C CYS A 75 -9.89 0.85 -1.96
N GLY A 76 -8.80 1.54 -2.28
CA GLY A 76 -7.45 0.99 -2.27
C GLY A 76 -6.98 0.59 -0.89
N THR A 77 -7.26 1.38 0.15
CA THR A 77 -6.91 1.01 1.54
C THR A 77 -7.75 -0.14 2.05
N VAL A 78 -9.04 -0.16 1.74
CA VAL A 78 -9.93 -1.27 2.09
C VAL A 78 -9.46 -2.59 1.48
N GLY A 79 -9.04 -2.57 0.22
CA GLY A 79 -8.47 -3.76 -0.45
C GLY A 79 -7.06 -4.13 0.00
N GLY A 80 -6.36 -3.30 0.78
CA GLY A 80 -4.96 -3.56 1.15
C GLY A 80 -3.95 -3.25 0.03
N VAL A 81 -4.31 -2.39 -0.92
CA VAL A 81 -3.51 -2.06 -2.12
C VAL A 81 -3.02 -0.60 -2.17
N GLY A 82 -3.65 0.30 -1.40
CA GLY A 82 -3.19 1.68 -1.25
C GLY A 82 -3.56 2.64 -2.39
N GLY A 83 -4.17 2.16 -3.48
CA GLY A 83 -4.77 2.99 -4.53
C GLY A 83 -3.79 3.58 -5.57
N GLY A 84 -2.49 3.31 -5.45
CA GLY A 84 -1.46 3.94 -6.28
C GLY A 84 -1.58 3.71 -7.79
N GLY A 85 -2.14 2.57 -8.19
CA GLY A 85 -2.42 2.26 -9.60
C GLY A 85 -3.47 3.18 -10.25
N ILE A 86 -4.28 3.88 -9.45
CA ILE A 86 -5.24 4.91 -9.89
C ILE A 86 -4.61 6.31 -9.77
N PHE A 87 -3.79 6.55 -8.74
CA PHE A 87 -3.20 7.88 -8.50
C PHE A 87 -2.24 8.31 -9.60
N VAL A 88 -1.33 7.43 -10.01
CA VAL A 88 -0.33 7.79 -11.04
C VAL A 88 -1.00 8.17 -12.36
N PRO A 89 -2.02 7.42 -12.85
CA PRO A 89 -2.79 7.84 -14.01
C PRO A 89 -3.52 9.15 -13.85
N MET A 90 -4.20 9.34 -12.72
CA MET A 90 -4.92 10.58 -12.42
C MET A 90 -3.97 11.79 -12.41
N LEU A 91 -2.81 11.67 -11.76
CA LEU A 91 -1.80 12.73 -11.69
C LEU A 91 -1.18 13.03 -13.05
N THR A 92 -0.99 12.00 -13.89
CA THR A 92 -0.39 12.16 -15.22
C THR A 92 -1.37 12.76 -16.22
N LEU A 93 -2.59 12.23 -16.33
CA LEU A 93 -3.56 12.63 -17.36
C LEU A 93 -4.36 13.88 -17.01
N ILE A 94 -4.79 14.01 -15.74
CA ILE A 94 -5.70 15.10 -15.34
C ILE A 94 -4.88 16.31 -14.90
N VAL A 95 -3.90 16.10 -14.02
CA VAL A 95 -3.10 17.20 -13.47
C VAL A 95 -1.95 17.57 -14.41
N GLY A 96 -1.43 16.63 -15.18
CA GLY A 96 -0.37 16.87 -16.16
C GLY A 96 1.05 16.69 -15.61
N PHE A 97 1.22 15.98 -14.50
CA PHE A 97 2.55 15.66 -13.98
C PHE A 97 3.27 14.63 -14.87
N ASP A 98 4.59 14.72 -14.95
CA ASP A 98 5.38 13.63 -15.51
C ASP A 98 5.25 12.37 -14.65
N THR A 99 5.40 11.21 -15.29
CA THR A 99 5.21 9.90 -14.67
C THR A 99 6.11 9.69 -13.43
N LYS A 100 7.32 10.26 -13.42
CA LYS A 100 8.24 10.16 -12.27
C LYS A 100 7.73 11.00 -11.08
N SER A 101 7.31 12.25 -11.31
CA SER A 101 6.72 13.09 -10.25
C SER A 101 5.36 12.57 -9.79
N ALA A 102 4.52 12.08 -10.70
CA ALA A 102 3.26 11.43 -10.39
C ALA A 102 3.45 10.19 -9.50
N ALA A 103 4.43 9.34 -9.81
CA ALA A 103 4.79 8.19 -8.97
C ALA A 103 5.23 8.62 -7.55
N ALA A 104 5.98 9.72 -7.43
CA ALA A 104 6.42 10.23 -6.14
C ALA A 104 5.27 10.81 -5.29
N ILE A 105 4.38 11.61 -5.90
CA ILE A 105 3.18 12.12 -5.23
C ILE A 105 2.25 10.97 -4.83
N SER A 106 2.09 9.95 -5.70
CA SER A 106 1.32 8.74 -5.39
C SER A 106 1.82 8.03 -4.13
N LYS A 107 3.15 7.95 -3.90
CA LYS A 107 3.70 7.38 -2.67
C LYS A 107 3.32 8.19 -1.41
N CYS A 108 3.26 9.51 -1.50
CA CYS A 108 2.80 10.37 -0.42
C CYS A 108 1.33 10.07 -0.08
N MET A 109 0.48 9.97 -1.12
CA MET A 109 -0.93 9.62 -0.98
C MET A 109 -1.13 8.23 -0.37
N ILE A 110 -0.40 7.20 -0.85
CA ILE A 110 -0.44 5.83 -0.31
C ILE A 110 -0.03 5.83 1.16
N MET A 111 1.04 6.55 1.51
CA MET A 111 1.53 6.64 2.90
C MET A 111 0.45 7.24 3.80
N GLY A 112 -0.17 8.36 3.42
CA GLY A 112 -1.25 8.98 4.19
C GLY A 112 -2.47 8.09 4.35
N ALA A 113 -2.93 7.49 3.25
CA ALA A 113 -4.08 6.58 3.27
C ALA A 113 -3.82 5.34 4.13
N SER A 114 -2.66 4.70 3.97
CA SER A 114 -2.28 3.52 4.75
C SER A 114 -2.06 3.84 6.23
N ALA A 115 -1.46 4.99 6.59
CA ALA A 115 -1.31 5.41 7.98
C ALA A 115 -2.65 5.57 8.69
N SER A 116 -3.61 6.25 8.05
CA SER A 116 -4.97 6.40 8.60
C SER A 116 -5.70 5.06 8.74
N SER A 117 -5.51 4.15 7.78
CA SER A 117 -6.08 2.81 7.78
C SER A 117 -5.48 1.94 8.87
N VAL A 118 -4.16 1.95 9.06
CA VAL A 118 -3.45 1.24 10.14
C VAL A 118 -3.94 1.75 11.50
N TRP A 119 -4.02 3.07 11.67
CA TRP A 119 -4.53 3.68 12.89
C TRP A 119 -5.95 3.21 13.22
N TYR A 120 -6.83 3.14 12.22
CA TYR A 120 -8.17 2.58 12.38
C TYR A 120 -8.10 1.09 12.75
N ASN A 121 -7.31 0.30 12.02
CA ASN A 121 -7.20 -1.15 12.19
C ASN A 121 -6.68 -1.52 13.58
N LEU A 122 -5.72 -0.78 14.12
CA LEU A 122 -5.18 -1.00 15.46
C LEU A 122 -6.23 -0.87 16.57
N ARG A 123 -7.37 -0.22 16.33
CA ARG A 123 -8.47 -0.10 17.31
C ARG A 123 -9.55 -1.17 17.16
N VAL A 124 -9.38 -2.09 16.22
CA VAL A 124 -10.39 -3.12 15.95
C VAL A 124 -9.89 -4.49 16.41
N PRO A 125 -10.70 -5.24 17.17
CA PRO A 125 -10.35 -6.61 17.54
C PRO A 125 -10.31 -7.51 16.31
N HIS A 126 -9.50 -8.56 16.40
CA HIS A 126 -9.47 -9.62 15.39
C HIS A 126 -10.82 -10.36 15.32
N PRO A 127 -11.30 -10.73 14.12
CA PRO A 127 -12.67 -11.24 13.94
C PRO A 127 -12.96 -12.54 14.70
N THR A 128 -11.95 -13.41 14.85
CA THR A 128 -12.14 -14.78 15.38
C THR A 128 -11.31 -15.11 16.62
N LYS A 129 -10.37 -14.26 17.06
CA LYS A 129 -9.35 -14.60 18.07
C LYS A 129 -8.97 -13.39 18.91
N GLU A 130 -8.39 -13.64 20.09
CA GLU A 130 -7.79 -12.60 20.94
C GLU A 130 -6.33 -12.30 20.55
N VAL A 131 -6.11 -12.02 19.27
CA VAL A 131 -4.81 -11.63 18.73
C VAL A 131 -4.94 -10.30 17.97
N PRO A 132 -3.83 -9.62 17.66
CA PRO A 132 -3.88 -8.44 16.82
C PRO A 132 -4.48 -8.73 15.44
N ILE A 133 -5.25 -7.77 14.89
CA ILE A 133 -5.77 -7.86 13.52
C ILE A 133 -4.65 -7.78 12.46
N ILE A 134 -3.52 -7.16 12.80
CA ILE A 134 -2.34 -7.09 11.97
C ILE A 134 -1.45 -8.28 12.31
N ASP A 135 -1.15 -9.10 11.30
CA ASP A 135 -0.24 -10.22 11.45
C ASP A 135 1.21 -9.72 11.28
N TYR A 136 1.88 -9.54 12.42
CA TYR A 136 3.25 -9.04 12.48
C TYR A 136 4.27 -10.05 11.95
N ASP A 137 4.01 -11.36 12.05
CA ASP A 137 4.92 -12.39 11.58
C ASP A 137 4.92 -12.41 10.04
N LEU A 138 3.74 -12.27 9.41
CA LEU A 138 3.62 -12.05 7.98
C LEU A 138 4.26 -10.72 7.54
N ALA A 139 4.03 -9.63 8.29
CA ALA A 139 4.63 -8.34 7.96
C ALA A 139 6.17 -8.40 7.99
N LEU A 140 6.75 -9.04 9.01
CA LEU A 140 8.20 -9.23 9.15
C LEU A 140 8.79 -10.14 8.07
N LEU A 141 8.01 -11.12 7.58
CA LEU A 141 8.41 -11.97 6.46
C LEU A 141 8.42 -11.21 5.13
N PHE A 142 7.37 -10.43 4.84
CA PHE A 142 7.23 -9.75 3.54
C PHE A 142 8.02 -8.45 3.43
N GLN A 143 8.14 -7.67 4.51
CA GLN A 143 8.73 -6.33 4.47
C GLN A 143 10.16 -6.32 3.89
N PRO A 144 11.11 -7.16 4.32
CA PRO A 144 12.50 -7.11 3.83
C PRO A 144 12.60 -7.43 2.33
N MET A 145 11.84 -8.45 1.88
CA MET A 145 11.80 -8.86 0.48
C MET A 145 11.14 -7.79 -0.41
N LEU A 146 10.10 -7.13 0.10
CA LEU A 146 9.49 -5.98 -0.56
C LEU A 146 10.46 -4.81 -0.68
N MET A 147 11.29 -4.53 0.34
CA MET A 147 12.26 -3.43 0.28
C MET A 147 13.34 -3.68 -0.78
N ILE A 148 13.89 -4.90 -0.86
CA ILE A 148 14.80 -5.30 -1.94
C ILE A 148 14.11 -5.16 -3.30
N GLY A 149 12.87 -5.64 -3.41
CA GLY A 149 12.11 -5.51 -4.65
C GLY A 149 11.95 -4.05 -5.06
N ILE A 150 11.64 -3.15 -4.12
CA ILE A 150 11.46 -1.72 -4.41
C ILE A 150 12.77 -1.11 -4.95
N THR A 151 13.91 -1.39 -4.34
CA THR A 151 15.19 -0.83 -4.79
C THR A 151 15.58 -1.34 -6.18
N VAL A 152 15.34 -2.62 -6.46
CA VAL A 152 15.48 -3.18 -7.82
C VAL A 152 14.48 -2.54 -8.79
N GLY A 153 13.21 -2.43 -8.40
CA GLY A 153 12.14 -1.87 -9.23
C GLY A 153 12.37 -0.42 -9.62
N VAL A 154 12.85 0.40 -8.69
CA VAL A 154 13.23 1.80 -8.96
C VAL A 154 14.39 1.83 -9.96
N ALA A 155 15.40 0.98 -9.82
CA ALA A 155 16.50 0.90 -10.79
C ALA A 155 16.01 0.47 -12.18
N LEU A 156 15.15 -0.55 -12.25
CA LEU A 156 14.54 -1.03 -13.49
C LEU A 156 13.65 0.02 -14.15
N SER A 157 12.99 0.90 -13.38
CA SER A 157 12.15 1.98 -13.93
C SER A 157 12.92 3.01 -14.75
N VAL A 158 14.24 3.13 -14.51
CA VAL A 158 15.13 4.02 -15.28
C VAL A 158 15.61 3.34 -16.56
N VAL A 159 15.76 2.01 -16.53
CA VAL A 159 16.34 1.22 -17.62
C VAL A 159 15.30 0.74 -18.62
N PHE A 160 14.12 0.33 -18.13
CA PHE A 160 13.09 -0.29 -18.96
C PHE A 160 12.31 0.75 -19.76
N PRO A 161 12.04 0.48 -21.06
CA PRO A 161 11.22 1.35 -21.88
C PRO A 161 9.76 1.28 -21.45
N TYR A 162 9.01 2.37 -21.70
CA TYR A 162 7.60 2.50 -21.28
C TYR A 162 6.70 1.39 -21.83
N TRP A 163 6.88 0.97 -23.08
CA TRP A 163 6.08 -0.10 -23.68
C TRP A 163 6.25 -1.43 -22.93
N LEU A 164 7.48 -1.77 -22.53
CA LEU A 164 7.77 -3.00 -21.79
C LEU A 164 7.14 -2.97 -20.40
N ILE A 165 7.29 -1.84 -19.70
CA ILE A 165 6.64 -1.60 -18.41
C ILE A 165 5.12 -1.80 -18.55
N THR A 166 4.52 -1.21 -19.57
CA THR A 166 3.08 -1.28 -19.83
C THR A 166 2.60 -2.71 -20.05
N ILE A 167 3.29 -3.49 -20.89
CA ILE A 167 2.94 -4.90 -21.13
C ILE A 167 3.03 -5.71 -19.85
N LEU A 168 4.11 -5.55 -19.06
CA LEU A 168 4.30 -6.26 -17.80
C LEU A 168 3.19 -5.94 -16.80
N ILE A 169 2.79 -4.67 -16.69
CA ILE A 169 1.67 -4.26 -15.81
C ILE A 169 0.37 -4.91 -16.25
N ILE A 170 0.03 -4.85 -17.54
CA ILE A 170 -1.23 -5.37 -18.05
C ILE A 170 -1.32 -6.87 -17.75
N ILE A 171 -0.26 -7.64 -18.04
CA ILE A 171 -0.22 -9.08 -17.76
C ILE A 171 -0.39 -9.35 -16.26
N LEU A 172 0.41 -8.67 -15.42
CA LEU A 172 0.46 -8.93 -13.99
C LEU A 172 -0.84 -8.50 -13.30
N PHE A 173 -1.38 -7.32 -13.58
CA PHE A 173 -2.63 -6.85 -12.96
C PHE A 173 -3.86 -7.58 -13.49
N THR A 174 -3.91 -7.95 -14.77
CA THR A 174 -5.01 -8.76 -15.28
C THR A 174 -5.01 -10.14 -14.64
N GLY A 175 -3.83 -10.78 -14.52
CA GLY A 175 -3.67 -12.06 -13.84
C GLY A 175 -4.09 -12.01 -12.36
N THR A 176 -3.55 -11.06 -11.59
CA THR A 176 -3.87 -10.94 -10.16
C THR A 176 -5.30 -10.51 -9.90
N SER A 177 -5.86 -9.60 -10.72
CA SER A 177 -7.26 -9.19 -10.60
C SER A 177 -8.21 -10.35 -10.90
N SER A 178 -7.99 -11.08 -12.00
CA SER A 178 -8.82 -12.23 -12.38
C SER A 178 -8.79 -13.29 -11.28
N ARG A 179 -7.60 -13.63 -10.79
CA ARG A 179 -7.45 -14.60 -9.70
C ARG A 179 -8.14 -14.16 -8.42
N SER A 180 -8.00 -12.89 -8.05
CA SER A 180 -8.70 -12.31 -6.89
C SER A 180 -10.22 -12.33 -7.06
N PHE A 181 -10.70 -12.08 -8.28
CA PHE A 181 -12.13 -12.11 -8.59
C PHE A 181 -12.72 -13.51 -8.42
N PHE A 182 -12.07 -14.52 -9.01
CA PHE A 182 -12.49 -15.91 -8.85
C PHE A 182 -12.47 -16.36 -7.39
N LYS A 183 -11.43 -15.98 -6.64
CA LYS A 183 -11.37 -16.25 -5.19
C LYS A 183 -12.48 -15.53 -4.42
N GLY A 184 -12.85 -14.33 -4.85
CA GLY A 184 -14.00 -13.59 -4.31
C GLY A 184 -15.32 -14.33 -4.54
N ILE A 185 -15.52 -14.90 -5.73
CA ILE A 185 -16.71 -15.71 -6.06
C ILE A 185 -16.75 -16.99 -5.22
N GLU A 186 -15.62 -17.68 -5.10
CA GLU A 186 -15.50 -18.91 -4.30
C GLU A 186 -15.87 -18.64 -2.84
N MET A 187 -15.25 -17.61 -2.23
CA MET A 187 -15.54 -17.20 -0.86
C MET A 187 -17.00 -16.76 -0.69
N TRP A 188 -17.56 -16.02 -1.66
CA TRP A 188 -18.97 -15.62 -1.63
C TRP A 188 -19.90 -16.83 -1.62
N LYS A 189 -19.57 -17.87 -2.39
CA LYS A 189 -20.34 -19.12 -2.46
C LYS A 189 -20.27 -19.88 -1.13
N GLU A 190 -19.09 -20.00 -0.53
CA GLU A 190 -18.88 -20.62 0.79
C GLU A 190 -19.65 -19.87 1.89
N GLU A 191 -19.53 -18.54 1.95
CA GLU A 191 -20.28 -17.71 2.89
C GLU A 191 -21.80 -17.80 2.69
N THR A 192 -22.25 -18.00 1.44
CA THR A 192 -23.67 -18.21 1.14
C THR A 192 -24.15 -19.57 1.62
N LEU A 193 -23.34 -20.62 1.49
CA LEU A 193 -23.65 -21.95 1.99
C LEU A 193 -23.76 -21.96 3.52
N LEU A 194 -22.74 -21.42 4.21
CA LEU A 194 -22.72 -21.29 5.67
C LEU A 194 -23.95 -20.54 6.21
N LYS A 195 -24.35 -19.45 5.56
CA LYS A 195 -25.56 -18.72 5.95
C LYS A 195 -26.84 -19.53 5.75
N LYS A 196 -26.94 -20.33 4.69
CA LYS A 196 -28.09 -21.20 4.45
C LYS A 196 -28.16 -22.33 5.49
N GLU A 197 -27.02 -22.89 5.87
CA GLU A 197 -26.94 -23.91 6.93
C GLU A 197 -27.38 -23.35 8.28
N LEU A 198 -26.85 -22.17 8.67
CA LEU A 198 -27.26 -21.49 9.90
C LEU A 198 -28.77 -21.16 9.91
N ALA A 199 -29.34 -20.73 8.79
CA ALA A 199 -30.78 -20.48 8.68
C ALA A 199 -31.60 -21.78 8.81
N LYS A 200 -31.16 -22.89 8.18
CA LYS A 200 -31.82 -24.19 8.32
C LYS A 200 -31.80 -24.73 9.75
N HIS A 201 -30.70 -24.52 10.49
CA HIS A 201 -30.62 -24.89 11.90
C HIS A 201 -31.57 -24.08 12.80
N GLN A 202 -31.89 -22.83 12.42
CA GLN A 202 -32.91 -22.02 13.12
C GLN A 202 -34.35 -22.40 12.77
N GLU A 203 -34.60 -22.97 11.59
CA GLU A 203 -35.94 -23.36 11.11
C GLU A 203 -36.33 -24.82 11.42
N ALA A 204 -35.39 -25.66 11.89
CA ALA A 204 -35.69 -27.05 12.26
C ALA A 204 -36.60 -27.08 13.52
N PRO A 205 -37.82 -27.64 13.44
CA PRO A 205 -38.74 -27.63 14.57
C PRO A 205 -38.23 -28.54 15.68
N LEU A 206 -38.21 -27.98 16.89
CA LEU A 206 -38.02 -28.63 18.19
C LEU A 206 -38.64 -30.04 18.23
N LYS A 207 -37.83 -31.07 17.97
CA LYS A 207 -38.11 -32.44 18.39
C LYS A 207 -36.98 -32.93 19.27
N SER A 208 -37.17 -32.68 20.56
CA SER A 208 -36.68 -33.46 21.71
C SER A 208 -35.27 -34.04 21.58
N HIS A 209 -34.27 -33.30 22.02
CA HIS A 209 -33.51 -33.64 23.23
C HIS A 209 -32.54 -32.51 23.60
N VAL A 210 -32.62 -32.09 24.87
CA VAL A 210 -31.76 -31.13 25.59
C VAL A 210 -31.88 -29.68 25.14
N LEU A 211 -32.63 -28.94 25.94
CA LEU A 211 -32.80 -27.49 25.93
C LEU A 211 -31.46 -26.85 26.32
N VAL A 212 -30.67 -26.45 25.33
CA VAL A 212 -29.66 -25.39 25.48
C VAL A 212 -30.15 -24.22 24.65
N ASP A 213 -31.20 -23.55 25.16
CA ASP A 213 -31.50 -22.16 24.81
C ASP A 213 -30.39 -21.29 25.43
N THR A 214 -29.24 -21.24 24.76
CA THR A 214 -28.35 -20.08 24.86
C THR A 214 -28.16 -19.58 23.43
N PRO A 215 -28.54 -18.34 23.11
CA PRO A 215 -28.24 -17.75 21.81
C PRO A 215 -26.72 -17.74 21.68
N TYR A 216 -26.15 -18.59 20.81
CA TYR A 216 -24.70 -18.83 20.61
C TYR A 216 -23.84 -17.77 21.31
N GLU A 217 -23.66 -17.99 22.61
CA GLU A 217 -22.94 -17.07 23.46
C GLU A 217 -21.49 -17.50 23.22
N PRO A 218 -20.62 -16.63 22.69
CA PRO A 218 -19.22 -17.00 22.58
C PRO A 218 -18.79 -17.51 23.96
N LEU A 219 -18.24 -18.73 24.04
CA LEU A 219 -17.78 -19.41 25.26
C LEU A 219 -16.73 -18.63 26.06
N ILE A 220 -16.40 -17.42 25.61
CA ILE A 220 -15.66 -16.40 26.30
C ILE A 220 -16.58 -15.16 26.28
N PRO A 221 -17.01 -14.62 27.44
CA PRO A 221 -17.61 -13.30 27.47
C PRO A 221 -16.65 -12.38 26.72
N LYS A 222 -17.06 -11.80 25.59
CA LYS A 222 -16.31 -10.68 25.02
C LYS A 222 -16.44 -9.57 26.05
N GLU A 223 -15.50 -9.51 26.98
CA GLU A 223 -15.29 -8.31 27.78
C GLU A 223 -15.29 -7.15 26.79
N GLU A 224 -16.14 -6.15 27.01
CA GLU A 224 -16.08 -4.90 26.28
C GLU A 224 -14.75 -4.22 26.64
N LYS A 225 -13.66 -4.72 26.08
CA LYS A 225 -12.33 -4.13 26.21
C LYS A 225 -12.44 -2.72 25.65
N SER A 226 -12.05 -1.73 26.45
CA SER A 226 -12.05 -0.34 26.04
C SER A 226 -11.23 -0.16 24.75
N GLU A 227 -11.58 0.80 23.89
CA GLU A 227 -10.84 1.09 22.65
C GLU A 227 -9.32 1.23 22.89
N MET A 228 -8.93 1.73 24.07
CA MET A 228 -7.52 1.88 24.47
C MET A 228 -6.86 0.56 24.87
N GLN A 229 -7.59 -0.36 25.52
CA GLN A 229 -7.06 -1.70 25.82
C GLN A 229 -6.87 -2.52 24.55
N ILE A 230 -7.78 -2.39 23.59
CA ILE A 230 -7.66 -3.01 22.26
C ILE A 230 -6.45 -2.45 21.52
N LEU A 231 -6.26 -1.13 21.55
CA LEU A 231 -5.09 -0.48 20.94
C LEU A 231 -3.77 -1.02 21.50
N CYS A 232 -3.64 -1.06 22.83
CA CYS A 232 -2.43 -1.58 23.50
C CYS A 232 -2.21 -3.07 23.21
N SER A 233 -3.27 -3.87 23.19
CA SER A 233 -3.19 -5.31 22.89
C SER A 233 -2.81 -5.56 21.43
N ASN A 234 -3.28 -4.72 20.51
CA ASN A 234 -2.96 -4.84 19.09
C ASN A 234 -1.52 -4.37 18.79
N LEU A 235 -0.94 -3.49 19.60
CA LEU A 235 0.43 -3.01 19.42
C LEU A 235 1.47 -4.03 19.86
N ARG A 236 2.04 -4.78 18.90
CA ARG A 236 3.17 -5.67 19.16
C ARG A 236 4.51 -4.94 19.03
N TRP A 237 4.93 -4.26 20.12
CA TRP A 237 6.15 -3.44 20.18
C TRP A 237 7.41 -4.14 19.66
N LYS A 238 7.62 -5.42 20.00
CA LYS A 238 8.80 -6.17 19.53
C LYS A 238 8.88 -6.24 18.00
N GLY A 239 7.77 -6.57 17.34
CA GLY A 239 7.73 -6.66 15.87
C GLY A 239 7.86 -5.30 15.20
N MET A 240 7.19 -4.28 15.76
CA MET A 240 7.31 -2.90 15.27
C MET A 240 8.74 -2.36 15.37
N LEU A 241 9.45 -2.66 16.46
CA LEU A 241 10.82 -2.22 16.66
C LEU A 241 11.77 -2.87 15.63
N VAL A 242 11.60 -4.17 15.34
CA VAL A 242 12.37 -4.85 14.29
C VAL A 242 12.08 -4.24 12.92
N LEU A 243 10.81 -4.03 12.56
CA LEU A 243 10.44 -3.38 11.30
C LEU A 243 11.02 -1.97 11.17
N PHE A 244 10.95 -1.18 12.24
CA PHE A 244 11.49 0.17 12.28
C PHE A 244 13.02 0.19 12.17
N SER A 245 13.70 -0.78 12.79
CA SER A 245 15.16 -0.95 12.68
C SER A 245 15.59 -1.26 11.24
N VAL A 246 14.91 -2.21 10.58
CA VAL A 246 15.15 -2.54 9.16
C VAL A 246 14.89 -1.34 8.27
N TRP A 247 13.75 -0.66 8.47
CA TRP A 247 13.39 0.54 7.72
C TRP A 247 14.44 1.65 7.89
N SER A 248 14.88 1.91 9.12
CA SER A 248 15.88 2.94 9.42
C SER A 248 17.25 2.59 8.81
N SER A 249 17.63 1.32 8.82
CA SER A 249 18.86 0.85 8.17
C SER A 249 18.81 1.07 6.66
N PHE A 250 17.70 0.71 6.00
CA PHE A 250 17.50 0.95 4.57
C PHE A 250 17.52 2.45 4.24
N LEU A 251 16.80 3.26 5.03
CA LEU A 251 16.77 4.71 4.89
C LEU A 251 18.17 5.30 5.00
N PHE A 252 18.93 4.92 6.02
CA PHE A 252 20.29 5.39 6.22
C PHE A 252 21.18 5.06 5.02
N ILE A 253 21.12 3.84 4.51
CA ILE A 253 21.87 3.44 3.30
C ILE A 253 21.43 4.28 2.09
N GLN A 254 20.14 4.54 1.91
CA GLN A 254 19.63 5.36 0.81
C GLN A 254 20.11 6.82 0.91
N VAL A 255 20.11 7.41 2.11
CA VAL A 255 20.61 8.77 2.36
C VAL A 255 22.10 8.86 2.02
N LEU A 256 22.90 7.87 2.45
CA LEU A 256 24.32 7.82 2.10
C LEU A 256 24.53 7.67 0.59
N LYS A 257 23.73 6.83 -0.08
CA LYS A 257 23.79 6.62 -1.53
C LYS A 257 23.51 7.92 -2.30
N ASN A 258 22.60 8.77 -1.81
CA ASN A 258 22.23 10.02 -2.47
C ASN A 258 23.38 11.04 -2.57
N ASN A 259 24.36 10.98 -1.67
CA ASN A 259 25.51 11.89 -1.67
C ASN A 259 26.65 11.41 -2.58
N LEU A 260 26.53 10.23 -3.19
CA LEU A 260 27.55 9.65 -4.05
C LEU A 260 27.21 9.88 -5.52
N ALA A 261 28.26 10.00 -6.35
CA ALA A 261 28.09 10.04 -7.79
C ALA A 261 27.43 8.74 -8.31
N VAL A 262 26.43 8.91 -9.17
CA VAL A 262 25.75 7.82 -9.88
C VAL A 262 26.78 6.95 -10.59
N CYS A 263 26.63 5.62 -10.48
CA CYS A 263 27.54 4.62 -11.05
C CYS A 263 28.98 4.59 -10.49
N SER A 264 29.26 5.25 -9.37
CA SER A 264 30.50 5.04 -8.62
C SER A 264 30.58 3.61 -8.04
N VAL A 265 31.80 3.10 -7.81
CA VAL A 265 32.00 1.82 -7.11
C VAL A 265 31.28 1.81 -5.76
N TRP A 266 31.37 2.92 -5.01
CA TRP A 266 30.71 3.07 -3.72
C TRP A 266 29.18 3.09 -3.81
N TYR A 267 28.63 3.60 -4.91
CA TYR A 267 27.18 3.57 -5.16
C TYR A 267 26.71 2.11 -5.28
N TRP A 268 27.42 1.28 -6.03
CA TRP A 268 27.10 -0.15 -6.19
C TRP A 268 27.33 -0.94 -4.91
N VAL A 269 28.36 -0.62 -4.13
CA VAL A 269 28.59 -1.25 -2.82
C VAL A 269 27.42 -0.98 -1.88
N LEU A 270 26.97 0.28 -1.74
CA LEU A 270 25.81 0.62 -0.90
C LEU A 270 24.51 0.02 -1.42
N PHE A 271 24.33 -0.06 -2.74
CA PHE A 271 23.19 -0.75 -3.35
C PHE A 271 23.19 -2.24 -2.99
N CYS A 272 24.31 -2.93 -3.17
CA CYS A 272 24.45 -4.36 -2.85
C CYS A 272 24.36 -4.65 -1.35
N LEU A 273 24.76 -3.72 -0.48
CA LEU A 273 24.71 -3.87 0.98
C LEU A 273 23.28 -4.07 1.52
N GLN A 274 22.27 -3.59 0.80
CA GLN A 274 20.86 -3.75 1.19
C GLN A 274 20.39 -5.21 1.11
N PHE A 275 20.96 -6.01 0.20
CA PHE A 275 20.54 -7.40 -0.02
C PHE A 275 20.90 -8.31 1.17
N PRO A 276 22.16 -8.35 1.67
CA PRO A 276 22.50 -9.12 2.85
C PRO A 276 21.65 -8.73 4.07
N ALA A 277 21.46 -7.42 4.31
CA ALA A 277 20.71 -6.94 5.46
C ALA A 277 19.26 -7.47 5.47
N ALA A 278 18.56 -7.39 4.33
CA ALA A 278 17.20 -7.91 4.22
C ALA A 278 17.14 -9.44 4.17
N LEU A 279 18.12 -10.12 3.56
CA LEU A 279 18.19 -11.59 3.55
C LEU A 279 18.42 -12.17 4.96
N VAL A 280 19.21 -11.49 5.80
CA VAL A 280 19.43 -11.90 7.20
C VAL A 280 18.13 -11.86 7.99
N VAL A 281 17.39 -10.75 7.90
CA VAL A 281 16.11 -10.60 8.63
C VAL A 281 15.06 -11.57 8.11
N PHE A 282 14.93 -11.68 6.78
CA PHE A 282 14.03 -12.64 6.17
C PHE A 282 14.39 -14.09 6.56
N GLY A 283 15.66 -14.46 6.51
CA GLY A 283 16.14 -15.79 6.88
C GLY A 283 15.86 -16.12 8.34
N TYR A 284 16.04 -15.15 9.24
CA TYR A 284 15.72 -15.32 10.66
C TYR A 284 14.22 -15.61 10.87
N GLU A 285 13.34 -14.80 10.28
CA GLU A 285 11.89 -15.01 10.40
C GLU A 285 11.43 -16.29 9.68
N ALA A 286 11.95 -16.57 8.49
CA ALA A 286 11.69 -17.81 7.76
C ALA A 286 12.01 -19.05 8.60
N VAL A 287 13.19 -19.08 9.25
CA VAL A 287 13.59 -20.20 10.12
C VAL A 287 12.71 -20.27 11.37
N LYS A 288 12.37 -19.13 11.97
CA LYS A 288 11.45 -19.07 13.12
C LYS A 288 10.08 -19.65 12.77
N LEU A 289 9.44 -19.17 11.70
CA LEU A 289 8.14 -19.67 11.24
C LEU A 289 8.18 -21.16 10.86
N TYR A 290 9.23 -21.61 10.16
CA TYR A 290 9.41 -23.02 9.81
C TYR A 290 9.54 -23.92 11.04
N ARG A 291 10.35 -23.51 12.04
CA ARG A 291 10.52 -24.25 13.30
C ARG A 291 9.21 -24.29 14.11
N GLU A 292 8.48 -23.19 14.18
CA GLU A 292 7.19 -23.15 14.87
C GLU A 292 6.16 -24.06 14.21
N HIS A 293 6.06 -24.05 12.88
CA HIS A 293 5.18 -24.96 12.16
C HIS A 293 5.55 -26.42 12.38
N LYS A 294 6.85 -26.77 12.30
CA LYS A 294 7.31 -28.13 12.59
C LYS A 294 6.95 -28.57 14.02
N LYS A 295 7.06 -27.68 15.01
CA LYS A 295 6.64 -27.95 16.39
C LYS A 295 5.13 -28.20 16.49
N ARG A 296 4.29 -27.44 15.79
CA ARG A 296 2.83 -27.64 15.75
C ARG A 296 2.46 -28.99 15.14
N VAL A 297 3.12 -29.37 14.03
CA VAL A 297 2.88 -30.65 13.36
C VAL A 297 3.36 -31.85 14.18
N CYS A 298 4.55 -31.78 14.80
CA CYS A 298 5.09 -32.87 15.61
C CYS A 298 4.42 -32.98 17.00
N GLY A 299 3.82 -31.91 17.51
CA GLY A 299 3.18 -31.85 18.83
C GLY A 299 1.80 -32.52 18.92
N GLY A 300 1.27 -33.03 17.80
CA GLY A 300 0.07 -33.89 17.79
C GLY A 300 -1.22 -33.26 18.32
N ASN A 301 -1.34 -31.93 18.35
CA ASN A 301 -2.53 -31.24 18.83
C ASN A 301 -3.32 -30.67 17.63
N PRO A 302 -4.22 -31.46 17.00
CA PRO A 302 -5.00 -31.01 15.84
C PRO A 302 -6.09 -29.98 16.18
N ASP A 303 -6.36 -29.71 17.47
CA ASP A 303 -7.50 -28.89 17.92
C ASP A 303 -7.32 -27.35 17.84
N THR A 304 -6.24 -26.86 17.23
CA THR A 304 -6.17 -25.46 16.78
C THR A 304 -6.66 -25.30 15.34
N ILE A 305 -7.79 -25.94 15.02
CA ILE A 305 -8.56 -25.74 13.79
C ILE A 305 -9.19 -24.33 13.82
N CYS A 306 -8.39 -23.29 13.60
CA CYS A 306 -8.85 -21.91 13.34
C CYS A 306 -7.72 -20.91 13.02
N GLU A 307 -6.45 -21.32 12.94
CA GLU A 307 -5.54 -20.58 12.04
C GLU A 307 -5.98 -20.91 10.62
N ALA A 308 -5.97 -19.92 9.72
CA ALA A 308 -5.75 -20.23 8.32
C ALA A 308 -4.61 -21.25 8.28
N THR A 309 -4.82 -22.44 7.70
CA THR A 309 -3.85 -23.54 7.71
C THR A 309 -2.66 -23.16 6.82
N ILE A 310 -1.88 -22.17 7.26
CA ILE A 310 -0.69 -21.73 6.55
C ILE A 310 0.35 -22.81 6.75
N GLN A 311 0.48 -23.66 5.73
CA GLN A 311 1.51 -24.68 5.70
C GLN A 311 2.86 -24.00 5.43
N TRP A 312 3.59 -23.69 6.50
CA TRP A 312 4.94 -23.11 6.43
C TRP A 312 5.95 -24.18 6.01
N THR A 313 5.89 -24.55 4.73
CA THR A 313 6.89 -25.37 4.06
C THR A 313 7.96 -24.48 3.42
N ALA A 314 9.16 -25.02 3.19
CA ALA A 314 10.23 -24.28 2.53
C ALA A 314 9.81 -23.72 1.15
N ILE A 315 8.98 -24.46 0.41
CA ILE A 315 8.45 -24.05 -0.89
C ILE A 315 7.52 -22.83 -0.74
N HIS A 316 6.61 -22.84 0.23
CA HIS A 316 5.70 -21.72 0.47
C HIS A 316 6.45 -20.47 0.92
N ILE A 317 7.47 -20.62 1.77
CA ILE A 317 8.33 -19.50 2.22
C ILE A 317 9.13 -18.93 1.03
N ALA A 318 9.71 -19.78 0.18
CA ALA A 318 10.41 -19.35 -1.02
C ALA A 318 9.47 -18.63 -2.00
N PHE A 319 8.25 -19.13 -2.15
CA PHE A 319 7.20 -18.49 -2.94
C PHE A 319 6.81 -17.11 -2.37
N CYS A 320 6.68 -16.98 -1.04
CA CYS A 320 6.46 -15.70 -0.37
C CYS A 320 7.62 -14.72 -0.63
N ALA A 321 8.86 -15.20 -0.58
CA ALA A 321 10.04 -14.38 -0.88
C ALA A 321 9.98 -13.84 -2.31
N LEU A 322 9.72 -14.72 -3.27
CA LEU A 322 9.60 -14.37 -4.69
C LEU A 322 8.48 -13.35 -4.91
N CYS A 323 7.29 -13.59 -4.35
CA CYS A 323 6.17 -12.66 -4.46
C CYS A 323 6.43 -11.33 -3.76
N GLY A 324 7.17 -11.34 -2.64
CA GLY A 324 7.65 -10.13 -1.96
C GLY A 324 8.57 -9.31 -2.85
N ILE A 325 9.57 -9.94 -3.48
CA ILE A 325 10.47 -9.28 -4.43
C ILE A 325 9.70 -8.75 -5.63
N LEU A 326 8.85 -9.58 -6.26
CA LEU A 326 8.03 -9.17 -7.41
C LEU A 326 7.08 -8.01 -7.06
N GLY A 327 6.38 -8.10 -5.93
CA GLY A 327 5.53 -7.04 -5.42
C GLY A 327 6.30 -5.75 -5.13
N GLY A 328 7.53 -5.87 -4.63
CA GLY A 328 8.42 -4.75 -4.42
C GLY A 328 8.87 -4.13 -5.73
N CYS A 329 9.30 -4.95 -6.70
CA CYS A 329 9.72 -4.51 -8.04
C CYS A 329 8.62 -3.72 -8.73
N VAL A 330 7.40 -4.25 -8.74
CA VAL A 330 6.21 -3.57 -9.30
C VAL A 330 5.91 -2.30 -8.51
N GLY A 331 5.94 -2.36 -7.19
CA GLY A 331 5.68 -1.21 -6.32
C GLY A 331 6.73 -0.09 -6.40
N GLY A 332 7.98 -0.42 -6.74
CA GLY A 332 9.07 0.51 -7.02
C GLY A 332 8.97 1.11 -8.42
N LEU A 333 8.67 0.27 -9.42
CA LEU A 333 8.59 0.66 -10.82
C LEU A 333 7.38 1.55 -11.14
N LEU A 334 6.26 1.34 -10.46
CA LEU A 334 5.00 2.07 -10.71
C LEU A 334 4.69 3.16 -9.72
N GLY A 335 5.42 3.25 -8.60
CA GLY A 335 5.00 4.13 -7.50
C GLY A 335 3.70 3.68 -6.81
N SER A 336 3.23 2.45 -7.05
CA SER A 336 1.91 1.98 -6.63
C SER A 336 1.87 1.33 -5.23
N GLY A 337 3.03 1.00 -4.66
CA GLY A 337 3.13 0.23 -3.41
C GLY A 337 2.94 -1.28 -3.62
N GLY A 338 3.64 -2.12 -2.86
CA GLY A 338 3.63 -3.58 -3.09
C GLY A 338 2.31 -4.31 -2.76
N GLY A 339 1.28 -3.59 -2.33
CA GLY A 339 -0.01 -4.15 -1.91
C GLY A 339 -0.78 -4.86 -3.03
N PHE A 340 -0.56 -4.50 -4.29
CA PHE A 340 -1.19 -5.12 -5.46
C PHE A 340 -0.88 -6.63 -5.57
N ILE A 341 0.29 -7.06 -5.11
CA ILE A 341 0.69 -8.47 -5.04
C ILE A 341 0.40 -9.05 -3.66
N LEU A 342 0.69 -8.29 -2.60
CA LEU A 342 0.57 -8.79 -1.23
C LEU A 342 -0.87 -9.10 -0.83
N GLY A 343 -1.85 -8.27 -1.22
CA GLY A 343 -3.27 -8.49 -0.88
C GLY A 343 -3.79 -9.84 -1.41
N PRO A 344 -3.73 -10.09 -2.73
CA PRO A 344 -4.14 -11.38 -3.32
C PRO A 344 -3.36 -12.57 -2.77
N LEU A 345 -2.05 -12.41 -2.55
CA LEU A 345 -1.18 -13.45 -2.02
C LEU A 345 -1.56 -13.87 -0.59
N LEU A 346 -1.81 -12.89 0.30
CA LEU A 346 -2.24 -13.19 1.66
C LEU A 346 -3.57 -13.97 1.68
N LEU A 347 -4.50 -13.58 0.80
CA LEU A 347 -5.73 -14.33 0.61
C LEU A 347 -5.45 -15.75 0.11
N GLU A 348 -4.57 -15.92 -0.87
CA GLU A 348 -4.16 -17.23 -1.43
C GLU A 348 -3.62 -18.19 -0.37
N ILE A 349 -2.78 -17.67 0.52
CA ILE A 349 -2.19 -18.41 1.64
C ILE A 349 -3.25 -18.77 2.72
N GLY A 350 -4.49 -18.28 2.56
CA GLY A 350 -5.64 -18.63 3.40
C GLY A 350 -5.94 -17.60 4.48
N VAL A 351 -5.22 -16.47 4.51
CA VAL A 351 -5.44 -15.42 5.51
C VAL A 351 -6.84 -14.82 5.34
N ILE A 352 -7.54 -14.63 6.45
CA ILE A 352 -8.88 -14.03 6.50
C ILE A 352 -8.82 -12.63 5.85
N PRO A 353 -9.78 -12.22 5.00
CA PRO A 353 -9.69 -10.98 4.23
C PRO A 353 -9.46 -9.71 5.05
N GLN A 354 -10.04 -9.64 6.24
CA GLN A 354 -9.87 -8.50 7.14
C GLN A 354 -8.44 -8.38 7.67
N VAL A 355 -7.80 -9.51 8.00
CA VAL A 355 -6.41 -9.58 8.46
C VAL A 355 -5.47 -9.34 7.29
N ALA A 356 -5.75 -9.96 6.13
CA ALA A 356 -4.97 -9.76 4.91
C ALA A 356 -4.90 -8.27 4.50
N SER A 357 -6.05 -7.59 4.49
CA SER A 357 -6.12 -6.15 4.21
C SER A 357 -5.37 -5.32 5.26
N ALA A 358 -5.57 -5.60 6.55
CA ALA A 358 -4.90 -4.88 7.63
C ALA A 358 -3.37 -5.04 7.58
N THR A 359 -2.89 -6.27 7.42
CA THR A 359 -1.45 -6.59 7.29
C THR A 359 -0.85 -5.96 6.03
N ALA A 360 -1.54 -6.02 4.89
CA ALA A 360 -1.06 -5.40 3.66
C ALA A 360 -0.97 -3.87 3.78
N THR A 361 -1.98 -3.21 4.36
CA THR A 361 -1.91 -1.76 4.62
C THR A 361 -0.79 -1.37 5.58
N PHE A 362 -0.51 -2.20 6.58
CA PHE A 362 0.60 -1.99 7.50
C PHE A 362 1.97 -2.07 6.80
N VAL A 363 2.21 -3.10 6.01
CA VAL A 363 3.42 -3.26 5.19
C VAL A 363 3.57 -2.13 4.16
N MET A 364 2.46 -1.69 3.56
CA MET A 364 2.47 -0.55 2.64
C MET A 364 2.84 0.76 3.32
N MET A 365 2.40 1.00 4.56
CA MET A 365 2.76 2.22 5.30
C MET A 365 4.28 2.35 5.46
N TYR A 366 4.96 1.27 5.86
CA TYR A 366 6.43 1.27 6.02
C TYR A 366 7.17 1.35 4.68
N SER A 367 6.71 0.63 3.66
CA SER A 367 7.38 0.65 2.35
C SER A 367 7.17 1.96 1.59
N SER A 368 5.99 2.58 1.68
CA SER A 368 5.70 3.88 1.06
C SER A 368 6.40 5.03 1.78
N SER A 369 6.51 5.01 3.12
CA SER A 369 7.22 6.05 3.86
C SER A 369 8.71 6.11 3.51
N LEU A 370 9.36 4.97 3.26
CA LEU A 370 10.74 4.93 2.75
C LEU A 370 10.83 5.66 1.39
N SER A 371 9.96 5.31 0.44
CA SER A 371 9.94 5.93 -0.89
C SER A 371 9.64 7.44 -0.83
N VAL A 372 8.80 7.91 0.10
CA VAL A 372 8.50 9.34 0.26
C VAL A 372 9.75 10.10 0.67
N VAL A 373 10.52 9.60 1.64
CA VAL A 373 11.77 10.26 2.06
C VAL A 373 12.79 10.23 0.93
N GLU A 374 12.93 9.10 0.22
CA GLU A 374 13.80 8.98 -0.94
C GLU A 374 13.46 10.01 -2.03
N PHE A 375 12.19 10.11 -2.43
CA PHE A 375 11.76 11.06 -3.45
C PHE A 375 11.84 12.52 -3.02
N TYR A 376 11.68 12.79 -1.72
CA TYR A 376 11.87 14.11 -1.15
C TYR A 376 13.34 14.54 -1.24
N LEU A 377 14.28 13.65 -0.88
CA LEU A 377 15.71 13.91 -1.00
C LEU A 377 16.15 14.13 -2.46
N LEU A 378 15.51 13.43 -3.39
CA LEU A 378 15.72 13.60 -4.84
C LEU A 378 14.99 14.83 -5.43
N LYS A 379 14.27 15.62 -4.62
CA LYS A 379 13.46 16.78 -5.05
C LYS A 379 12.55 16.47 -6.24
N ARG A 380 11.89 15.29 -6.24
CA ARG A 380 11.15 14.77 -7.40
C ARG A 380 9.71 15.26 -7.53
N PHE A 381 9.17 16.02 -6.59
CA PHE A 381 7.78 16.49 -6.64
C PHE A 381 7.57 17.83 -5.93
N PRO A 382 6.54 18.60 -6.32
CA PRO A 382 6.15 19.83 -5.61
C PRO A 382 5.47 19.50 -4.28
N MET A 383 6.01 20.06 -3.19
CA MET A 383 5.53 19.83 -1.83
C MET A 383 4.05 20.25 -1.60
N PRO A 384 3.54 21.37 -2.15
CA PRO A 384 2.14 21.78 -1.93
C PRO A 384 1.11 20.75 -2.40
N TYR A 385 1.28 20.21 -3.61
CA TYR A 385 0.41 19.17 -4.16
C TYR A 385 0.47 17.89 -3.34
N ALA A 386 1.67 17.46 -2.95
CA ALA A 386 1.86 16.26 -2.15
C ALA A 386 1.17 16.36 -0.79
N LEU A 387 1.32 17.48 -0.08
CA LEU A 387 0.67 17.70 1.21
C LEU A 387 -0.85 17.72 1.09
N TYR A 388 -1.39 18.48 0.12
CA TYR A 388 -2.84 18.57 -0.10
C TYR A 388 -3.45 17.20 -0.41
N LEU A 389 -2.91 16.47 -1.39
CA LEU A 389 -3.45 15.17 -1.78
C LEU A 389 -3.23 14.10 -0.71
N THR A 390 -2.14 14.17 0.07
CA THR A 390 -1.92 13.29 1.22
C THR A 390 -3.00 13.53 2.29
N ALA A 391 -3.37 14.77 2.57
CA ALA A 391 -4.44 15.08 3.52
C ALA A 391 -5.79 14.51 3.06
N VAL A 392 -6.12 14.64 1.77
CA VAL A 392 -7.31 14.02 1.16
C VAL A 392 -7.25 12.50 1.31
N SER A 393 -6.10 11.88 1.05
CA SER A 393 -5.89 10.45 1.16
C SER A 393 -6.01 9.92 2.60
N ILE A 394 -5.57 10.69 3.62
CA ILE A 394 -5.77 10.37 5.04
C ILE A 394 -7.27 10.31 5.37
N LEU A 395 -8.05 11.31 4.94
CA LEU A 395 -9.50 11.32 5.14
C LEU A 395 -10.17 10.14 4.45
N ALA A 396 -9.79 9.88 3.20
CA ALA A 396 -10.29 8.78 2.41
C ALA A 396 -10.00 7.41 3.03
N GLY A 397 -8.79 7.20 3.55
CA GLY A 397 -8.43 5.94 4.21
C GLY A 397 -9.25 5.69 5.47
N PHE A 398 -9.47 6.73 6.29
CA PHE A 398 -10.33 6.62 7.47
C PHE A 398 -11.80 6.31 7.10
N TRP A 399 -12.38 7.09 6.17
CA TRP A 399 -13.77 6.88 5.74
C TRP A 399 -13.96 5.57 4.99
N GLY A 400 -12.97 5.14 4.18
CA GLY A 400 -12.98 3.84 3.50
C GLY A 400 -13.06 2.69 4.50
N GLN A 401 -12.20 2.68 5.52
CA GLN A 401 -12.24 1.68 6.58
C GLN A 401 -13.55 1.71 7.39
N PHE A 402 -14.07 2.91 7.67
CA PHE A 402 -15.36 3.05 8.37
C PHE A 402 -16.53 2.48 7.56
N ILE A 403 -16.63 2.85 6.28
CA ILE A 403 -17.70 2.42 5.37
C ILE A 403 -17.64 0.92 5.13
N VAL A 404 -16.46 0.38 4.81
CA VAL A 404 -16.37 -1.07 4.53
C VAL A 404 -16.79 -1.86 5.75
N ARG A 405 -16.36 -1.51 6.97
CA ARG A 405 -16.75 -2.29 8.15
C ARG A 405 -18.23 -2.22 8.43
N ARG A 406 -18.87 -1.08 8.19
CA ARG A 406 -20.33 -0.97 8.25
C ARG A 406 -20.99 -1.88 7.21
N LEU A 407 -20.45 -1.91 6.00
CA LEU A 407 -20.90 -2.81 4.94
C LEU A 407 -20.74 -4.29 5.32
N LEU A 408 -19.61 -4.70 5.91
CA LEU A 408 -19.38 -6.08 6.35
C LEU A 408 -20.33 -6.49 7.48
N LYS A 409 -20.69 -5.56 8.39
CA LYS A 409 -21.69 -5.81 9.44
C LYS A 409 -23.09 -5.99 8.86
N ILE A 410 -23.48 -5.15 7.90
CA ILE A 410 -24.80 -5.23 7.24
C ILE A 410 -24.90 -6.50 6.40
N LEU A 411 -23.87 -6.79 5.60
CA LEU A 411 -23.84 -7.95 4.72
C LEU A 411 -23.52 -9.24 5.48
N GLY A 412 -22.95 -9.18 6.68
CA GLY A 412 -22.49 -10.34 7.46
C GLY A 412 -21.54 -11.26 6.69
N ARG A 413 -20.65 -10.68 5.88
CA ARG A 413 -19.76 -11.36 4.92
C ARG A 413 -18.44 -10.61 4.76
N ALA A 414 -17.33 -11.31 4.56
CA ALA A 414 -15.98 -10.77 4.38
C ALA A 414 -15.56 -10.64 2.90
N SER A 415 -16.20 -11.40 2.00
CA SER A 415 -15.98 -11.37 0.54
C SER A 415 -16.02 -10.00 -0.15
N PRO A 416 -16.79 -8.96 0.31
CA PRO A 416 -16.76 -7.64 -0.33
C PRO A 416 -15.36 -7.00 -0.38
N ILE A 417 -14.48 -7.28 0.58
CA ILE A 417 -13.10 -6.79 0.58
C ILE A 417 -12.36 -7.29 -0.67
N ILE A 418 -12.54 -8.56 -1.02
CA ILE A 418 -11.85 -9.20 -2.15
C ILE A 418 -12.36 -8.62 -3.48
N PHE A 419 -13.66 -8.35 -3.60
CA PHE A 419 -14.21 -7.70 -4.78
C PHE A 419 -13.70 -6.27 -4.96
N ILE A 420 -13.61 -5.49 -3.86
CA ILE A 420 -13.02 -4.15 -3.90
C ILE A 420 -11.54 -4.22 -4.31
N LEU A 421 -10.78 -5.14 -3.72
CA LEU A 421 -9.38 -5.43 -4.08
C LEU A 421 -9.26 -5.72 -5.59
N SER A 422 -10.00 -6.70 -6.11
CA SER A 422 -9.96 -7.09 -7.52
C SER A 422 -10.35 -5.94 -8.46
N GLY A 423 -11.40 -5.18 -8.12
CA GLY A 423 -11.88 -4.05 -8.90
C GLY A 423 -10.88 -2.89 -8.96
N VAL A 424 -10.19 -2.59 -7.85
CA VAL A 424 -9.13 -1.57 -7.82
C VAL A 424 -7.93 -2.00 -8.68
N ILE A 425 -7.51 -3.26 -8.60
CA ILE A 425 -6.43 -3.79 -9.44
C ILE A 425 -6.83 -3.73 -10.92
N PHE A 426 -8.06 -4.14 -11.26
CA PHE A 426 -8.56 -4.11 -12.64
C PHE A 426 -8.61 -2.69 -13.21
N THR A 427 -9.17 -1.75 -12.44
CA THR A 427 -9.23 -0.34 -12.82
C THR A 427 -7.83 0.21 -13.03
N SER A 428 -6.89 -0.13 -12.15
CA SER A 428 -5.49 0.25 -12.28
C SER A 428 -4.84 -0.31 -13.56
N ALA A 429 -5.17 -1.55 -13.94
CA ALA A 429 -4.68 -2.17 -15.17
C ALA A 429 -5.16 -1.40 -16.40
N LEU A 430 -6.44 -1.02 -16.44
CA LEU A 430 -7.01 -0.23 -17.52
C LEU A 430 -6.37 1.15 -17.59
N THR A 431 -6.34 1.89 -16.48
CA THR A 431 -5.86 3.27 -16.48
C THR A 431 -4.35 3.37 -16.75
N MET A 432 -3.53 2.49 -16.17
CA MET A 432 -2.09 2.43 -16.47
C MET A 432 -1.82 1.92 -17.88
N GLY A 433 -2.60 0.93 -18.34
CA GLY A 433 -2.50 0.39 -19.69
C GLY A 433 -2.76 1.46 -20.75
N VAL A 434 -3.83 2.24 -20.60
CA VAL A 434 -4.16 3.35 -21.53
C VAL A 434 -3.02 4.37 -21.59
N ILE A 435 -2.48 4.81 -20.46
CA ILE A 435 -1.37 5.78 -20.43
C ILE A 435 -0.11 5.21 -21.05
N GLY A 436 0.18 3.96 -20.74
CA GLY A 436 1.34 3.27 -21.28
C GLY A 436 1.27 3.14 -22.79
N ILE A 437 0.09 2.81 -23.34
CA ILE A 437 -0.16 2.74 -24.78
C ILE A 437 -0.07 4.13 -25.41
N ASP A 438 -0.76 5.13 -24.86
CA ASP A 438 -0.76 6.51 -25.36
C ASP A 438 0.66 7.07 -25.47
N LYS A 439 1.45 6.98 -24.38
CA LYS A 439 2.85 7.39 -24.41
C LYS A 439 3.69 6.61 -25.41
N SER A 440 3.46 5.30 -25.52
CA SER A 440 4.22 4.47 -26.46
C SER A 440 3.91 4.86 -27.91
N VAL A 441 2.65 5.18 -28.24
CA VAL A 441 2.24 5.64 -29.57
C VAL A 441 2.87 6.99 -29.90
N VAL A 442 2.79 7.96 -28.97
CA VAL A 442 3.42 9.29 -29.16
C VAL A 442 4.93 9.18 -29.39
N MET A 443 5.62 8.31 -28.64
CA MET A 443 7.05 8.09 -28.84
C MET A 443 7.37 7.45 -30.19
N ILE A 444 6.50 6.57 -30.72
CA ILE A 444 6.64 5.99 -32.06
C ILE A 444 6.45 7.06 -33.14
N GLU A 445 5.42 7.90 -33.00
CA GLU A 445 5.13 9.00 -33.93
C GLU A 445 6.27 10.02 -33.99
N ASN A 446 6.86 10.34 -32.83
CA ASN A 446 7.98 11.27 -32.71
C ASN A 446 9.34 10.66 -33.10
N HIS A 447 9.40 9.38 -33.51
CA HIS A 447 10.63 8.64 -33.77
C HIS A 447 11.64 8.69 -32.60
N GLU A 448 11.14 8.67 -31.36
CA GLU A 448 11.96 8.66 -30.16
C GLU A 448 12.60 7.29 -29.92
N PHE A 449 13.68 7.26 -29.12
CA PHE A 449 14.35 6.01 -28.78
C PHE A 449 13.47 5.13 -27.86
N MET A 450 13.09 3.95 -28.35
CA MET A 450 12.19 2.99 -27.67
C MET A 450 12.93 1.81 -27.02
N GLY A 451 14.26 1.82 -27.03
CA GLY A 451 15.11 0.78 -26.46
C GLY A 451 15.37 0.96 -24.97
N PHE A 452 16.25 0.10 -24.43
CA PHE A 452 16.69 0.20 -23.04
C PHE A 452 17.57 1.44 -22.83
N LEU A 453 17.22 2.21 -21.80
CA LEU A 453 17.95 3.42 -21.43
C LEU A 453 19.18 3.06 -20.60
N ASN A 454 20.29 3.77 -20.81
CA ASN A 454 21.49 3.58 -20.03
C ASN A 454 21.29 4.18 -18.62
N PHE A 455 21.49 3.35 -17.59
CA PHE A 455 21.26 3.70 -16.20
C PHE A 455 22.11 4.92 -15.75
N CYS A 456 23.38 4.98 -16.17
CA CYS A 456 24.32 5.99 -15.68
C CYS A 456 24.09 7.38 -16.28
N THR A 457 23.40 7.49 -17.42
CA THR A 457 23.12 8.77 -18.07
C THR A 457 21.71 9.31 -17.79
N ASN A 458 20.78 8.47 -17.29
CA ASN A 458 19.35 8.81 -17.19
C ASN A 458 18.80 8.88 -15.75
N GLN A 459 19.67 8.86 -14.73
CA GLN A 459 19.27 8.82 -13.33
C GLN A 459 18.81 10.19 -12.81
#